data_AF-A0A0S3S019-F1
#
_entry.id   AF-A0A0S3S019-F1
#
_cell.length_a   1.000
_cell.length_b   1.000
_cell.length_c   1.000
_cell.angle_alpha   90.00
_cell.angle_beta   90.00
_cell.angle_gamma   90.00
#
_symmetry.space_group_name_H-M   'P 1'
#
loop_
_entity.id
_entity.type
_entity.pdbx_description
1 polymer ?
#
loop_
_entity_poly.entity_id
_entity_poly.type
_entity_poly.pdbx_seq_one_letter_code
_entity_poly.pdbx_strand_id
1 'polypeptide(L)'
;MLPIFFNSCNDLIIKWEEMSSDGSCEIDLWPFLQNLTSDIIARAAFGSSYEEGRRIFELLKEQAQLAAQSMMKDYIPGWRFIPTAMHRRMKEINREIKASLTDLINNKEKALEVGETTENDLLCLLLESNHKEIEEHGNSKTIGMSIEEVIEECKLFYFAGQETTSTLLVWTMVILSMHPDWQARAREEVLQVFGKQKPDFLVLSHLKIVTMILNEVLRLYSPVIGLNRNVDEDVKLGNLSLPAGVQVSLPTIMVHHNPELWGDDADNFNPERFSEGVLKATNGRVSFFPFGWGPRVCIGQNFSMLEAKMALSMILQHFTFELSPAYAHAPVSVLTLQPRYGAHVILRKLQV
;
A
#
# COMPACT_ATOMS: atom_id res chain seq x y z
N MET A 1 -13.14 -10.50 -1.23
CA MET A 1 -12.33 -9.28 -1.47
C MET A 1 -13.12 -8.12 -2.05
N LEU A 2 -13.71 -8.18 -3.25
CA LEU A 2 -14.38 -6.98 -3.81
C LEU A 2 -15.54 -6.40 -3.00
N PRO A 3 -16.43 -7.20 -2.40
CA PRO A 3 -17.45 -6.65 -1.52
C PRO A 3 -16.85 -5.86 -0.35
N ILE A 4 -15.68 -6.29 0.16
CA ILE A 4 -14.94 -5.58 1.21
C ILE A 4 -14.48 -4.22 0.68
N PHE A 5 -13.78 -4.20 -0.47
CA PHE A 5 -13.32 -2.94 -1.07
C PHE A 5 -14.48 -1.97 -1.28
N PHE A 6 -15.57 -2.46 -1.89
CA PHE A 6 -16.75 -1.66 -2.14
C PHE A 6 -17.37 -1.11 -0.85
N ASN A 7 -17.55 -1.94 0.17
CA ASN A 7 -18.18 -1.51 1.41
C ASN A 7 -17.35 -0.43 2.11
N SER A 8 -16.04 -0.65 2.27
CA SER A 8 -15.14 0.35 2.88
C SER A 8 -15.07 1.64 2.07
N CYS A 9 -15.05 1.55 0.73
CA CYS A 9 -15.11 2.72 -0.14
C CYS A 9 -16.47 3.43 -0.02
N ASN A 10 -17.57 2.70 0.07
CA ASN A 10 -18.91 3.26 0.22
C ASN A 10 -19.05 4.02 1.54
N ASP A 11 -18.51 3.48 2.64
CA ASP A 11 -18.48 4.15 3.94
C ASP A 11 -17.68 5.47 3.87
N LEU A 12 -16.57 5.49 3.12
CA LEU A 12 -15.82 6.71 2.85
C LEU A 12 -16.64 7.73 2.04
N ILE A 13 -17.31 7.28 0.98
CA ILE A 13 -18.14 8.15 0.13
C ILE A 13 -19.28 8.77 0.96
N ILE A 14 -20.03 7.98 1.72
CA ILE A 14 -21.10 8.47 2.60
C ILE A 14 -20.57 9.57 3.53
N LYS A 15 -19.43 9.31 4.19
CA LYS A 15 -18.81 10.27 5.10
C LYS A 15 -18.45 11.58 4.38
N TRP A 16 -17.87 11.50 3.18
CA TRP A 16 -17.53 12.70 2.40
C TRP A 16 -18.78 13.44 1.88
N GLU A 17 -19.86 12.73 1.58
CA GLU A 17 -21.13 13.36 1.20
C GLU A 17 -21.75 14.13 2.37
N GLU A 18 -21.71 13.57 3.59
CA GLU A 18 -22.17 14.24 4.81
C GLU A 18 -21.34 15.50 5.10
N MET A 19 -20.02 15.43 4.94
CA MET A 19 -19.12 16.58 5.10
C MET A 19 -19.29 17.65 4.01
N SER A 20 -19.82 17.27 2.84
CA SER A 20 -20.02 18.15 1.69
C SER A 20 -21.50 18.55 1.53
N SER A 21 -22.26 18.65 2.62
CA SER A 21 -23.71 18.95 2.58
C SER A 21 -24.04 20.21 1.79
N ASP A 22 -23.15 21.21 1.83
CA ASP A 22 -23.30 22.50 1.16
C ASP A 22 -22.75 22.49 -0.29
N GLY A 23 -22.44 21.31 -0.82
CA GLY A 23 -21.96 21.07 -2.19
C GLY A 23 -20.44 21.01 -2.34
N SER A 24 -19.67 21.51 -1.37
CA SER A 24 -18.21 21.39 -1.34
C SER A 24 -17.64 21.40 0.08
N CYS A 25 -16.51 20.73 0.30
CA CYS A 25 -15.74 20.83 1.54
C CYS A 25 -14.23 20.80 1.27
N GLU A 26 -13.47 21.50 2.10
CA GLU A 26 -12.01 21.39 2.11
C GLU A 26 -11.59 20.33 3.14
N ILE A 27 -10.77 19.37 2.73
CA ILE A 27 -10.30 18.28 3.60
C ILE A 27 -8.84 17.93 3.35
N ASP A 28 -8.15 17.45 4.38
CA ASP A 28 -6.92 16.67 4.21
C ASP A 28 -7.29 15.23 3.87
N LEU A 29 -6.93 14.77 2.66
CA LEU A 29 -7.21 13.42 2.19
C LEU A 29 -6.46 12.34 2.98
N TRP A 30 -5.29 12.67 3.52
CA TRP A 30 -4.34 11.65 3.98
C TRP A 30 -4.90 10.74 5.08
N PRO A 31 -5.49 11.26 6.17
CA PRO A 31 -6.07 10.42 7.22
C PRO A 31 -7.25 9.56 6.71
N PHE A 32 -8.04 10.07 5.77
CA PHE A 32 -9.19 9.32 5.23
C PHE A 32 -8.74 8.13 4.38
N LEU A 33 -7.72 8.31 3.54
CA LEU A 33 -7.18 7.24 2.71
C LEU A 33 -6.39 6.22 3.55
N GLN A 34 -5.70 6.66 4.60
CA GLN A 34 -5.11 5.75 5.58
C GLN A 34 -6.19 4.89 6.26
N ASN A 35 -7.30 5.49 6.69
CA ASN A 35 -8.40 4.74 7.31
C ASN A 35 -9.10 3.79 6.35
N LEU A 36 -9.32 4.21 5.09
CA LEU A 36 -9.92 3.37 4.05
C LEU A 36 -9.10 2.08 3.87
N THR A 37 -7.80 2.23 3.63
CA THR A 37 -6.91 1.12 3.33
C THR A 37 -6.66 0.24 4.57
N SER A 38 -6.68 0.83 5.77
CA SER A 38 -6.70 0.08 7.03
C SER A 38 -7.94 -0.78 7.17
N ASP A 39 -9.14 -0.25 6.89
CA ASP A 39 -10.38 -1.02 6.99
C ASP A 39 -10.41 -2.16 5.96
N ILE A 40 -9.95 -1.89 4.74
CA ILE A 40 -9.88 -2.89 3.68
C ILE A 40 -8.94 -4.04 4.06
N ILE A 41 -7.71 -3.75 4.49
CA ILE A 41 -6.78 -4.82 4.87
C ILE A 41 -7.21 -5.54 6.14
N ALA A 42 -7.78 -4.83 7.13
CA ALA A 42 -8.31 -5.45 8.34
C ALA A 42 -9.38 -6.51 8.00
N ARG A 43 -10.36 -6.15 7.17
CA ARG A 43 -11.43 -7.04 6.76
C ARG A 43 -10.94 -8.16 5.84
N ALA A 44 -10.11 -7.83 4.86
CA ALA A 44 -9.66 -8.81 3.86
C ALA A 44 -8.65 -9.81 4.42
N ALA A 45 -7.74 -9.37 5.29
CA ALA A 45 -6.69 -10.23 5.82
C ALA A 45 -7.06 -10.91 7.14
N PHE A 46 -7.94 -10.32 7.95
CA PHE A 46 -8.21 -10.81 9.31
C PHE A 46 -9.69 -11.03 9.62
N GLY A 47 -10.60 -10.71 8.68
CA GLY A 47 -12.04 -10.75 8.92
C GLY A 47 -12.48 -9.81 10.05
N SER A 48 -11.64 -8.83 10.39
CA SER A 48 -11.86 -7.88 11.49
C SER A 48 -12.23 -6.50 10.94
N SER A 49 -12.89 -5.67 11.73
CA SER A 49 -13.10 -4.27 11.36
C SER A 49 -11.86 -3.41 11.59
N TYR A 50 -11.80 -2.22 10.98
CA TYR A 50 -10.78 -1.22 11.34
C TYR A 50 -10.75 -0.93 12.84
N GLU A 51 -11.91 -0.84 13.50
CA GLU A 51 -11.99 -0.49 14.92
C GLU A 51 -11.32 -1.55 15.82
N GLU A 52 -11.39 -2.82 15.43
CA GLU A 52 -10.70 -3.93 16.13
C GLU A 52 -9.17 -3.87 15.91
N GLY A 53 -8.73 -3.42 14.73
CA GLY A 53 -7.32 -3.29 14.37
C GLY A 53 -6.69 -1.91 14.67
N ARG A 54 -7.47 -0.89 15.06
CA ARG A 54 -7.01 0.52 15.14
C ARG A 54 -5.73 0.65 15.95
N ARG A 55 -5.69 0.00 17.12
CA ARG A 55 -4.55 0.07 18.01
C ARG A 55 -3.27 -0.49 17.36
N ILE A 56 -3.40 -1.58 16.61
CA ILE A 56 -2.27 -2.19 15.87
C ILE A 56 -1.75 -1.21 14.81
N PHE A 57 -2.64 -0.58 14.04
CA PHE A 57 -2.25 0.40 13.02
C PHE A 57 -1.54 1.62 13.61
N GLU A 58 -2.05 2.19 14.70
CA GLU A 58 -1.42 3.31 15.41
C GLU A 58 -0.01 2.95 15.89
N LEU A 59 0.13 1.77 16.51
CA LEU A 59 1.39 1.25 17.00
C LEU A 59 2.39 0.97 15.86
N LEU A 60 1.94 0.40 14.74
CA LEU A 60 2.79 0.16 13.57
C LEU A 60 3.27 1.47 12.94
N LYS A 61 2.41 2.50 12.88
CA LYS A 61 2.79 3.83 12.40
C LYS A 61 3.84 4.48 13.29
N GLU A 62 3.67 4.40 14.61
CA GLU A 62 4.69 4.86 15.56
C GLU A 62 5.99 4.06 15.41
N GLN A 63 5.91 2.74 15.33
CA GLN A 63 7.05 1.85 15.12
C GLN A 63 7.83 2.19 13.85
N ALA A 64 7.13 2.49 12.75
CA ALA A 64 7.73 2.90 11.48
C ALA A 64 8.52 4.21 11.60
N GLN A 65 7.98 5.21 12.31
CA GLN A 65 8.67 6.47 12.55
C GLN A 65 9.94 6.27 13.41
N LEU A 66 9.85 5.47 14.48
CA LEU A 66 10.99 5.17 15.33
C LEU A 66 12.04 4.34 14.59
N ALA A 67 11.62 3.39 13.75
CA ALA A 67 12.50 2.60 12.90
C ALA A 67 13.26 3.48 11.91
N ALA A 68 12.57 4.40 11.21
CA ALA A 68 13.21 5.35 10.29
C ALA A 68 14.25 6.24 11.02
N GLN A 69 13.93 6.71 12.23
CA GLN A 69 14.89 7.46 13.05
C GLN A 69 16.09 6.62 13.50
N SER A 70 15.87 5.33 13.78
CA SER A 70 16.93 4.39 14.12
C SER A 70 17.86 4.14 12.93
N MET A 71 17.31 3.96 11.72
CA MET A 71 18.08 3.72 10.49
C MET A 71 19.07 4.85 10.19
N MET A 72 18.69 6.10 10.52
CA MET A 72 19.61 7.24 10.41
C MET A 72 20.85 7.13 11.31
N LYS A 73 20.90 6.19 12.26
CA LYS A 73 22.02 5.99 13.20
C LYS A 73 22.71 4.64 13.02
N ASP A 74 22.41 3.89 11.96
CA ASP A 74 23.00 2.58 11.69
C ASP A 74 24.52 2.64 11.48
N TYR A 75 25.06 3.81 11.11
CA TYR A 75 26.50 4.04 11.00
C TYR A 75 27.22 4.08 12.35
N ILE A 76 26.50 4.08 13.48
CA ILE A 76 27.07 4.02 14.84
C ILE A 76 27.02 2.56 15.31
N PRO A 77 28.16 1.84 15.35
CA PRO A 77 28.17 0.43 15.73
C PRO A 77 27.58 0.22 17.12
N GLY A 78 26.67 -0.75 17.22
CA GLY A 78 26.03 -1.12 18.48
C GLY A 78 24.95 -0.16 18.99
N TRP A 79 24.63 0.93 18.27
CA TRP A 79 23.58 1.89 18.66
C TRP A 79 22.26 1.20 18.97
N ARG A 80 21.84 0.25 18.12
CA ARG A 80 20.61 -0.56 18.30
C ARG A 80 20.51 -1.30 19.64
N PHE A 81 21.63 -1.55 20.32
CA PHE A 81 21.66 -2.26 21.61
C PHE A 81 21.61 -1.32 22.82
N ILE A 82 21.80 -0.02 22.61
CA ILE A 82 21.74 0.97 23.69
C ILE A 82 20.28 1.15 24.14
N PRO A 83 19.93 0.99 25.42
CA PRO A 83 18.54 1.03 25.88
C PRO A 83 18.02 2.49 26.01
N THR A 84 18.03 3.24 24.90
CA THR A 84 17.46 4.58 24.78
C THR A 84 15.95 4.55 24.98
N ALA A 85 15.32 5.70 25.27
CA ALA A 85 13.87 5.80 25.34
C ALA A 85 13.18 5.31 24.06
N MET A 86 13.75 5.65 22.89
CA MET A 86 13.31 5.17 21.57
C MET A 86 13.35 3.64 21.47
N HIS A 87 14.48 3.00 21.79
CA HIS A 87 14.58 1.53 21.71
C HIS A 87 13.71 0.81 22.74
N ARG A 88 13.49 1.40 23.93
CA ARG A 88 12.53 0.86 24.91
C ARG A 88 11.11 0.95 24.38
N ARG A 89 10.72 2.10 23.82
CA ARG A 89 9.41 2.30 23.22
C ARG A 89 9.15 1.33 22.06
N MET A 90 10.12 1.13 21.17
CA MET A 90 10.01 0.13 20.10
C MET A 90 9.81 -1.29 20.64
N LYS A 91 10.48 -1.66 21.74
CA LYS A 91 10.27 -2.97 22.39
C LYS A 91 8.88 -3.09 23.02
N GLU A 92 8.40 -2.03 23.66
CA GLU A 92 7.04 -1.98 24.23
C GLU A 92 5.97 -2.12 23.16
N ILE A 93 6.08 -1.35 22.07
CA ILE A 93 5.20 -1.43 20.90
C ILE A 93 5.20 -2.85 20.34
N ASN A 94 6.37 -3.44 20.11
CA ASN A 94 6.46 -4.80 19.59
C ASN A 94 5.78 -5.82 20.52
N ARG A 95 5.92 -5.67 21.85
CA ARG A 95 5.26 -6.55 22.82
C ARG A 95 3.74 -6.40 22.79
N GLU A 96 3.24 -5.17 22.69
CA GLU A 96 1.80 -4.88 22.64
C GLU A 96 1.18 -5.44 21.35
N ILE A 97 1.79 -5.17 20.20
CA ILE A 97 1.35 -5.73 18.90
C ILE A 97 1.38 -7.26 18.94
N LYS A 98 2.45 -7.88 19.47
CA LYS A 98 2.54 -9.34 19.59
C LYS A 98 1.39 -9.90 20.41
N ALA A 99 1.10 -9.32 21.58
CA ALA A 99 -0.01 -9.77 22.43
C ALA A 99 -1.36 -9.72 21.69
N SER A 100 -1.67 -8.59 21.05
CA SER A 100 -2.92 -8.45 20.30
C SER A 100 -3.04 -9.44 19.14
N LEU A 101 -1.96 -9.66 18.39
CA LEU A 101 -1.96 -10.62 17.29
C LEU A 101 -2.02 -12.08 17.77
N THR A 102 -1.36 -12.41 18.88
CA THR A 102 -1.49 -13.73 19.51
C THR A 102 -2.93 -14.02 19.89
N ASP A 103 -3.63 -13.06 20.52
CA ASP A 103 -5.03 -13.22 20.89
C ASP A 103 -5.92 -13.43 19.66
N LEU A 104 -5.69 -12.65 18.60
CA LEU A 104 -6.42 -12.75 17.33
C LEU A 104 -6.20 -14.12 16.66
N ILE A 105 -4.95 -14.60 16.59
CA ILE A 105 -4.63 -15.90 15.99
C ILE A 105 -5.25 -17.04 16.81
N ASN A 106 -5.09 -17.04 18.13
CA ASN A 106 -5.67 -18.07 19.01
C ASN A 106 -7.20 -18.14 18.87
N ASN A 107 -7.88 -17.00 18.69
CA ASN A 107 -9.32 -16.97 18.49
C ASN A 107 -9.71 -17.58 17.13
N LYS A 108 -8.93 -17.32 16.08
CA LYS A 108 -9.13 -17.89 14.74
C LYS A 108 -8.88 -19.40 14.71
N GLU A 109 -7.80 -19.87 15.35
CA GLU A 109 -7.51 -21.30 15.47
C GLU A 109 -8.66 -22.06 16.15
N LYS A 110 -9.18 -21.53 17.27
CA LYS A 110 -10.34 -22.13 17.96
C LYS A 110 -11.59 -22.17 17.07
N ALA A 111 -11.85 -21.12 16.30
CA ALA A 111 -12.99 -21.10 15.39
C ALA A 111 -12.85 -22.16 14.28
N LEU A 112 -11.64 -22.36 13.75
CA LEU A 112 -11.33 -23.40 12.78
C LEU A 112 -11.52 -24.81 13.36
N GLU A 113 -11.10 -25.07 14.59
CA GLU A 113 -11.27 -26.38 15.26
C GLU A 113 -12.75 -26.77 15.44
N VAL A 114 -13.63 -25.80 15.70
CA VAL A 114 -15.06 -26.03 15.93
C VAL A 114 -15.83 -26.15 14.60
N GLY A 115 -15.16 -25.97 13.46
CA GLY A 115 -15.78 -26.01 12.14
C GLY A 115 -16.71 -24.83 11.87
N GLU A 116 -16.55 -23.73 12.59
CA GLU A 116 -17.20 -22.48 12.22
C GLU A 116 -16.66 -22.05 10.87
N THR A 117 -17.55 -21.77 9.91
CA THR A 117 -17.17 -21.17 8.63
C THR A 117 -16.66 -19.77 8.93
N THR A 118 -15.37 -19.67 9.22
CA THR A 118 -14.68 -18.38 9.23
C THR A 118 -14.72 -17.84 7.81
N GLU A 119 -14.98 -16.55 7.67
CA GLU A 119 -14.84 -15.88 6.38
C GLU A 119 -13.46 -16.23 5.80
N ASN A 120 -13.37 -16.47 4.48
CA ASN A 120 -12.12 -16.82 3.78
C ASN A 120 -11.14 -15.62 3.75
N ASP A 121 -10.73 -15.13 4.92
CA ASP A 121 -9.70 -14.13 5.09
C ASP A 121 -8.30 -14.75 4.99
N LEU A 122 -7.31 -13.88 4.77
CA LEU A 122 -5.93 -14.32 4.52
C LEU A 122 -5.34 -15.09 5.71
N LEU A 123 -5.67 -14.70 6.94
CA LEU A 123 -5.15 -15.36 8.13
C LEU A 123 -5.71 -16.78 8.27
N CYS A 124 -7.01 -16.99 8.06
CA CYS A 124 -7.58 -18.33 8.05
C CYS A 124 -6.91 -19.22 7.00
N LEU A 125 -6.74 -18.71 5.77
CA LEU A 125 -6.07 -19.44 4.70
C LEU A 125 -4.61 -19.77 5.04
N LEU A 126 -3.89 -18.84 5.68
CA LEU A 126 -2.53 -19.05 6.14
C LEU A 126 -2.46 -20.16 7.19
N LEU A 127 -3.33 -20.12 8.20
CA LEU A 127 -3.39 -21.12 9.27
C LEU A 127 -3.76 -22.50 8.73
N GLU A 128 -4.79 -22.59 7.88
CA GLU A 128 -5.19 -23.85 7.24
C GLU A 128 -4.09 -24.43 6.35
N SER A 129 -3.45 -23.60 5.53
CA SER A 129 -2.35 -24.03 4.67
C SER A 129 -1.16 -24.50 5.50
N ASN A 130 -0.87 -23.81 6.60
CA ASN A 130 0.21 -24.18 7.50
C ASN A 130 -0.05 -25.53 8.20
N HIS A 131 -1.28 -25.74 8.69
CA HIS A 131 -1.69 -27.02 9.28
C HIS A 131 -1.57 -28.18 8.29
N LYS A 132 -2.04 -28.00 7.04
CA LYS A 132 -1.91 -29.02 5.99
C LYS A 132 -0.46 -29.38 5.71
N GLU A 133 0.41 -28.37 5.58
CA GLU A 133 1.85 -28.58 5.35
C GLU A 133 2.51 -29.39 6.48
N ILE A 134 2.14 -29.10 7.74
CA ILE A 134 2.62 -29.81 8.93
C ILE A 134 2.12 -31.26 8.95
N GLU A 135 0.83 -31.49 8.64
CA GLU A 135 0.21 -32.81 8.62
C GLU A 135 0.81 -33.70 7.53
N GLU A 136 0.97 -33.18 6.30
CA GLU A 136 1.53 -33.91 5.16
C GLU A 136 2.98 -34.36 5.40
N HIS A 137 3.71 -33.65 6.27
CA HIS A 137 5.08 -33.99 6.66
C HIS A 137 5.19 -34.66 8.04
N GLY A 138 4.11 -35.33 8.48
CA GLY A 138 4.14 -36.20 9.65
C GLY A 138 4.25 -35.46 10.98
N ASN A 139 3.71 -34.24 11.07
CA ASN A 139 3.72 -33.39 12.26
C ASN A 139 5.13 -33.06 12.78
N SER A 140 6.10 -32.94 11.88
CA SER A 140 7.44 -32.48 12.25
C SER A 140 7.41 -31.03 12.71
N LYS A 141 7.97 -30.75 13.89
CA LYS A 141 8.11 -29.37 14.43
C LYS A 141 9.04 -28.47 13.60
N THR A 142 9.72 -29.02 12.59
CA THR A 142 10.63 -28.27 11.71
C THR A 142 10.00 -27.92 10.36
N ILE A 143 8.77 -28.36 10.09
CA ILE A 143 8.03 -28.09 8.86
C ILE A 143 6.86 -27.16 9.23
N GLY A 144 6.53 -26.23 8.34
CA GLY A 144 5.54 -25.18 8.59
C GLY A 144 6.09 -23.96 9.35
N MET A 145 5.25 -22.96 9.52
CA MET A 145 5.50 -21.73 10.28
C MET A 145 5.18 -21.92 11.76
N SER A 146 6.05 -21.40 12.62
CA SER A 146 5.77 -21.18 14.03
C SER A 146 4.74 -20.08 14.24
N ILE A 147 4.07 -20.08 15.41
CA ILE A 147 3.15 -19.02 15.79
C ILE A 147 3.84 -17.64 15.80
N GLU A 148 5.12 -17.58 16.21
CA GLU A 148 5.91 -16.36 16.13
C GLU A 148 6.08 -15.86 14.70
N GLU A 149 6.35 -16.74 13.73
CA GLU A 149 6.49 -16.36 12.32
C GLU A 149 5.14 -15.90 11.73
N VAL A 150 4.03 -16.58 12.07
CA VAL A 150 2.68 -16.14 11.68
C VAL A 150 2.40 -14.74 12.23
N ILE A 151 2.75 -14.46 13.49
CA ILE A 151 2.61 -13.12 14.08
C ILE A 151 3.42 -12.07 13.31
N GLU A 152 4.67 -12.37 12.92
CA GLU A 152 5.48 -11.43 12.14
C GLU A 152 4.89 -11.18 10.74
N GLU A 153 4.35 -12.20 10.06
CA GLU A 153 3.64 -12.02 8.79
C GLU A 153 2.36 -11.19 8.95
N CYS A 154 1.59 -11.39 10.01
CA CYS A 154 0.41 -10.57 10.31
C CYS A 154 0.77 -9.08 10.48
N LYS A 155 1.88 -8.77 11.18
CA LYS A 155 2.37 -7.38 11.27
C LYS A 155 2.70 -6.80 9.90
N LEU A 156 3.34 -7.60 9.05
CA LEU A 156 3.67 -7.19 7.69
C LEU A 156 2.41 -6.88 6.90
N PHE A 157 1.38 -7.72 6.95
CA PHE A 157 0.12 -7.49 6.23
C PHE A 157 -0.60 -6.22 6.70
N TYR A 158 -0.74 -6.01 8.02
CA TYR A 158 -1.33 -4.80 8.57
C TYR A 158 -0.59 -3.54 8.09
N PHE A 159 0.75 -3.54 8.13
CA PHE A 159 1.54 -2.38 7.73
C PHE A 159 1.55 -2.17 6.21
N ALA A 160 1.94 -3.20 5.45
CA ALA A 160 2.19 -3.10 4.03
C ALA A 160 0.92 -2.86 3.22
N GLY A 161 -0.20 -3.50 3.59
CA GLY A 161 -1.48 -3.37 2.89
C GLY A 161 -2.09 -1.98 3.02
N GLN A 162 -1.96 -1.35 4.18
CA GLN A 162 -2.46 0.00 4.40
C GLN A 162 -1.53 1.07 3.82
N GLU A 163 -0.28 1.10 4.29
CA GLU A 163 0.57 2.29 4.14
C GLU A 163 0.96 2.54 2.68
N THR A 164 1.16 1.47 1.90
CA THR A 164 1.56 1.59 0.49
C THR A 164 0.40 2.01 -0.41
N THR A 165 -0.79 1.39 -0.26
CA THR A 165 -1.96 1.74 -1.09
C THR A 165 -2.49 3.13 -0.75
N SER A 166 -2.51 3.52 0.54
CA SER A 166 -2.93 4.89 0.91
C SER A 166 -2.01 5.91 0.27
N THR A 167 -0.69 5.66 0.28
CA THR A 167 0.32 6.52 -0.37
C THR A 167 0.06 6.64 -1.88
N LEU A 168 -0.23 5.53 -2.56
CA LEU A 168 -0.60 5.56 -3.99
C LEU A 168 -1.86 6.42 -4.22
N LEU A 169 -2.91 6.20 -3.44
CA LEU A 169 -4.18 6.93 -3.59
C LEU A 169 -4.01 8.43 -3.34
N VAL A 170 -3.29 8.83 -2.29
CA VAL A 170 -3.14 10.26 -1.95
C VAL A 170 -2.37 11.00 -3.04
N TRP A 171 -1.28 10.43 -3.56
CA TRP A 171 -0.54 11.03 -4.65
C TRP A 171 -1.34 11.04 -5.95
N THR A 172 -2.16 10.01 -6.18
CA THR A 172 -3.05 9.99 -7.34
C THR A 172 -4.07 11.12 -7.29
N MET A 173 -4.70 11.35 -6.13
CA MET A 173 -5.65 12.45 -5.96
C MET A 173 -4.97 13.82 -6.05
N VAL A 174 -3.79 13.99 -5.45
CA VAL A 174 -2.98 15.22 -5.61
C VAL A 174 -2.69 15.49 -7.09
N ILE A 175 -2.19 14.50 -7.83
CA ILE A 175 -1.83 14.68 -9.24
C ILE A 175 -3.05 14.95 -10.11
N LEU A 176 -4.16 14.22 -9.92
CA LEU A 176 -5.40 14.47 -10.67
C LEU A 176 -6.05 15.82 -10.34
N SER A 177 -5.81 16.37 -9.15
CA SER A 177 -6.26 17.71 -8.79
C SER A 177 -5.46 18.82 -9.49
N MET A 178 -4.24 18.51 -9.96
CA MET A 178 -3.39 19.38 -10.80
C MET A 178 -3.65 19.17 -12.30
N HIS A 179 -4.27 18.05 -12.68
CA HIS A 179 -4.54 17.64 -14.07
C HIS A 179 -6.03 17.35 -14.28
N PRO A 180 -6.90 18.39 -14.29
CA PRO A 180 -8.35 18.23 -14.37
C PRO A 180 -8.82 17.55 -15.67
N ASP A 181 -8.04 17.66 -16.75
CA ASP A 181 -8.28 16.95 -18.01
C ASP A 181 -8.19 15.43 -17.83
N TRP A 182 -7.15 14.95 -17.14
CA TRP A 182 -7.01 13.53 -16.80
C TRP A 182 -8.05 13.06 -15.80
N GLN A 183 -8.42 13.90 -14.83
CA GLN A 183 -9.52 13.60 -13.91
C GLN A 183 -10.85 13.41 -14.66
N ALA A 184 -11.13 14.28 -15.64
CA ALA A 184 -12.33 14.19 -16.47
C ALA A 184 -12.32 12.94 -17.35
N ARG A 185 -11.20 12.60 -18.01
CA ARG A 185 -11.05 11.38 -18.81
C ARG A 185 -11.26 10.11 -17.98
N ALA A 186 -10.66 10.06 -16.79
CA ALA A 186 -10.83 8.94 -15.87
C ALA A 186 -12.28 8.80 -15.42
N ARG A 187 -12.94 9.91 -15.09
CA ARG A 187 -14.38 9.92 -14.75
C ARG A 187 -15.23 9.43 -15.91
N GLU A 188 -14.96 9.89 -17.13
CA GLU A 188 -15.69 9.45 -18.31
C GLU A 188 -15.55 7.93 -18.53
N GLU A 189 -14.35 7.38 -18.44
CA GLU A 189 -14.13 5.92 -18.48
C GLU A 189 -14.95 5.21 -17.40
N VAL A 190 -14.84 5.67 -16.14
CA VAL A 190 -15.57 5.10 -15.01
C VAL A 190 -17.08 5.13 -15.25
N LEU A 191 -17.65 6.24 -15.70
CA LEU A 191 -19.09 6.36 -15.98
C LEU A 191 -19.53 5.52 -17.18
N GLN A 192 -18.70 5.36 -18.22
CA GLN A 192 -19.00 4.49 -19.35
C GLN A 192 -19.01 3.01 -18.94
N VAL A 193 -18.09 2.64 -18.06
CA VAL A 193 -17.85 1.25 -17.65
C VAL A 193 -18.81 0.80 -16.54
N PHE A 194 -19.15 1.68 -15.59
CA PHE A 194 -20.01 1.35 -14.44
C PHE A 194 -21.37 2.08 -14.43
N GLY A 195 -21.52 3.17 -15.18
CA GLY A 195 -22.62 4.11 -14.97
C GLY A 195 -22.69 4.56 -13.50
N LYS A 196 -23.89 4.44 -12.91
CA LYS A 196 -24.14 4.62 -11.47
C LYS A 196 -24.18 3.29 -10.69
N GLN A 197 -23.83 2.18 -11.32
CA GLN A 197 -23.94 0.85 -10.70
C GLN A 197 -22.69 0.50 -9.89
N LYS A 198 -22.84 -0.49 -9.00
CA LYS A 198 -21.76 -1.03 -8.18
C LYS A 198 -20.64 -1.65 -9.06
N PRO A 199 -19.37 -1.30 -8.86
CA PRO A 199 -18.26 -1.90 -9.60
C PRO A 199 -18.11 -3.41 -9.37
N ASP A 200 -17.84 -4.17 -10.44
CA ASP A 200 -17.54 -5.61 -10.42
C ASP A 200 -16.09 -5.92 -10.87
N PHE A 201 -15.55 -7.11 -10.56
CA PHE A 201 -14.17 -7.53 -10.79
C PHE A 201 -13.74 -7.44 -12.25
N LEU A 202 -14.51 -8.11 -13.10
CA LEU A 202 -14.24 -8.15 -14.54
C LEU A 202 -14.21 -6.72 -15.05
N VAL A 203 -15.09 -5.87 -14.54
CA VAL A 203 -15.24 -4.49 -14.96
C VAL A 203 -14.05 -3.61 -14.52
N LEU A 204 -13.52 -3.75 -13.30
CA LEU A 204 -12.30 -3.05 -12.84
C LEU A 204 -11.05 -3.38 -13.68
N SER A 205 -10.98 -4.59 -14.25
CA SER A 205 -9.88 -4.98 -15.14
C SER A 205 -9.89 -4.23 -16.48
N HIS A 206 -11.03 -3.65 -16.87
CA HIS A 206 -11.19 -2.92 -18.14
C HIS A 206 -10.87 -1.43 -18.05
N LEU A 207 -10.61 -0.89 -16.85
CA LEU A 207 -10.29 0.52 -16.67
C LEU A 207 -8.87 0.84 -17.15
N LYS A 208 -8.72 1.14 -18.43
CA LYS A 208 -7.43 1.42 -19.07
C LYS A 208 -6.88 2.77 -18.63
N ILE A 209 -7.69 3.83 -18.66
CA ILE A 209 -7.29 5.19 -18.28
C ILE A 209 -6.92 5.24 -16.80
N VAL A 210 -7.73 4.67 -15.92
CA VAL A 210 -7.39 4.59 -14.49
C VAL A 210 -6.08 3.80 -14.29
N THR A 211 -5.87 2.71 -15.02
CA THR A 211 -4.60 1.93 -14.93
C THR A 211 -3.40 2.76 -15.39
N MET A 212 -3.52 3.51 -16.48
CA MET A 212 -2.46 4.39 -16.98
C MET A 212 -2.09 5.47 -15.95
N ILE A 213 -3.10 6.10 -15.34
CA ILE A 213 -2.91 7.11 -14.30
C ILE A 213 -2.18 6.51 -13.09
N LEU A 214 -2.65 5.37 -12.56
CA LEU A 214 -2.03 4.73 -11.41
C LEU A 214 -0.58 4.32 -11.69
N ASN A 215 -0.27 3.82 -12.88
CA ASN A 215 1.10 3.47 -13.26
C ASN A 215 2.02 4.71 -13.34
N GLU A 216 1.54 5.81 -13.92
CA GLU A 216 2.32 7.06 -14.00
C GLU A 216 2.50 7.70 -12.61
N VAL A 217 1.51 7.61 -11.73
CA VAL A 217 1.68 8.01 -10.32
C VAL A 217 2.66 7.10 -9.59
N LEU A 218 2.61 5.78 -9.79
CA LEU A 218 3.58 4.85 -9.20
C LEU A 218 5.02 5.11 -9.68
N ARG A 219 5.18 5.68 -10.88
CA ARG A 219 6.47 6.13 -11.42
C ARG A 219 6.95 7.40 -10.72
N LEU A 220 6.11 8.43 -10.66
CA LEU A 220 6.47 9.75 -10.12
C LEU A 220 6.51 9.82 -8.58
N TYR A 221 5.65 9.04 -7.92
CA TYR A 221 5.45 9.06 -6.47
C TYR A 221 5.37 7.63 -5.93
N SER A 222 6.37 6.81 -6.28
CA SER A 222 6.45 5.43 -5.80
C SER A 222 6.44 5.39 -4.27
N PRO A 223 5.55 4.60 -3.63
CA PRO A 223 5.52 4.51 -2.17
C PRO A 223 6.87 4.08 -1.61
N VAL A 224 7.56 3.12 -2.23
CA VAL A 224 8.90 2.67 -1.83
C VAL A 224 9.95 3.23 -2.78
N ILE A 225 10.74 4.20 -2.31
CA ILE A 225 11.67 4.96 -3.16
C ILE A 225 13.00 4.25 -3.45
N GLY A 226 13.29 3.16 -2.75
CA GLY A 226 14.51 2.38 -2.94
C GLY A 226 14.42 0.98 -2.32
N LEU A 227 15.16 0.04 -2.91
CA LEU A 227 15.21 -1.36 -2.48
C LEU A 227 16.65 -1.74 -2.15
N ASN A 228 16.88 -2.35 -0.98
CA ASN A 228 18.21 -2.78 -0.56
C ASN A 228 18.36 -4.31 -0.66
N ARG A 229 19.57 -4.77 -0.94
CA ARG A 229 19.99 -6.17 -0.94
C ARG A 229 21.31 -6.29 -0.21
N ASN A 230 21.45 -7.27 0.68
CA ASN A 230 22.74 -7.63 1.24
C ASN A 230 23.32 -8.76 0.38
N VAL A 231 24.62 -8.66 0.10
CA VAL A 231 25.37 -9.68 -0.63
C VAL A 231 25.89 -10.67 0.41
N ASP A 232 25.35 -11.89 0.41
CA ASP A 232 25.69 -12.89 1.43
C ASP A 232 27.00 -13.63 1.11
N GLU A 233 27.35 -13.72 -0.17
CA GLU A 233 28.58 -14.33 -0.68
C GLU A 233 29.16 -13.52 -1.84
N ASP A 234 30.47 -13.63 -2.08
CA ASP A 234 31.14 -12.94 -3.19
C ASP A 234 30.46 -13.26 -4.52
N VAL A 235 29.93 -12.22 -5.19
CA VAL A 235 29.13 -12.37 -6.41
C VAL A 235 29.65 -11.48 -7.53
N LYS A 236 29.59 -11.98 -8.76
CA LYS A 236 29.88 -11.20 -9.97
C LYS A 236 28.58 -10.70 -10.60
N LEU A 237 28.38 -9.38 -10.62
CA LEU A 237 27.24 -8.72 -11.25
C LEU A 237 27.71 -8.00 -12.53
N GLY A 238 27.56 -8.66 -13.68
CA GLY A 238 28.10 -8.16 -14.95
C GLY A 238 29.63 -8.03 -14.87
N ASN A 239 30.13 -6.80 -14.96
CA ASN A 239 31.56 -6.49 -14.83
C ASN A 239 32.00 -6.14 -13.40
N LEU A 240 31.06 -6.07 -12.45
CA LEU A 240 31.33 -5.75 -11.06
C LEU A 240 31.56 -7.03 -10.23
N SER A 241 32.56 -7.00 -9.36
CA SER A 241 32.77 -8.01 -8.31
C SER A 241 32.35 -7.42 -6.98
N LEU A 242 31.32 -8.00 -6.36
CA LEU A 242 30.75 -7.55 -5.10
C LEU A 242 31.13 -8.54 -4.00
N PRO A 243 31.91 -8.14 -2.98
CA PRO A 243 32.25 -9.02 -1.88
C PRO A 243 31.06 -9.23 -0.93
N ALA A 244 31.09 -10.33 -0.19
CA ALA A 244 30.16 -10.62 0.90
C ALA A 244 30.11 -9.48 1.93
N GLY A 245 28.93 -9.20 2.45
CA GLY A 245 28.65 -8.13 3.41
C GLY A 245 28.36 -6.76 2.78
N VAL A 246 28.55 -6.58 1.47
CA VAL A 246 28.16 -5.33 0.79
C VAL A 246 26.64 -5.22 0.68
N GLN A 247 26.12 -4.03 0.92
CA GLN A 247 24.74 -3.69 0.61
C GLN A 247 24.65 -3.00 -0.76
N VAL A 248 23.78 -3.52 -1.61
CA VAL A 248 23.42 -2.93 -2.91
C VAL A 248 22.06 -2.24 -2.77
N SER A 249 21.99 -0.97 -3.16
CA SER A 249 20.75 -0.21 -3.18
C SER A 249 20.29 0.02 -4.62
N LEU A 250 19.02 -0.21 -4.89
CA LEU A 250 18.35 0.10 -6.15
C LEU A 250 17.44 1.32 -5.90
N PRO A 251 17.85 2.52 -6.34
CA PRO A 251 17.07 3.74 -6.10
C PRO A 251 15.91 3.82 -7.09
N THR A 252 14.80 3.17 -6.75
CA THR A 252 13.57 3.11 -7.56
C THR A 252 13.16 4.49 -8.08
N ILE A 253 13.11 5.50 -7.20
CA ILE A 253 12.68 6.85 -7.58
C ILE A 253 13.62 7.50 -8.60
N MET A 254 14.94 7.32 -8.46
CA MET A 254 15.90 7.88 -9.41
C MET A 254 15.79 7.19 -10.78
N VAL A 255 15.58 5.88 -10.79
CA VAL A 255 15.39 5.13 -12.04
C VAL A 255 14.08 5.53 -12.73
N HIS A 256 13.02 5.77 -11.96
CA HIS A 256 11.70 6.15 -12.47
C HIS A 256 11.65 7.58 -13.02
N HIS A 257 12.56 8.45 -12.58
CA HIS A 257 12.71 9.84 -13.07
C HIS A 257 13.86 10.03 -14.07
N ASN A 258 14.62 8.98 -14.41
CA ASN A 258 15.79 9.14 -15.28
C ASN A 258 15.37 9.49 -16.73
N PRO A 259 15.76 10.67 -17.27
CA PRO A 259 15.42 11.06 -18.64
C PRO A 259 16.00 10.14 -19.72
N GLU A 260 17.11 9.46 -19.47
CA GLU A 260 17.68 8.47 -20.39
C GLU A 260 16.82 7.20 -20.53
N LEU A 261 15.97 6.94 -19.54
CA LEU A 261 15.06 5.79 -19.51
C LEU A 261 13.64 6.18 -19.91
N TRP A 262 13.20 7.39 -19.55
CA TRP A 262 11.81 7.83 -19.65
C TRP A 262 11.55 8.97 -20.63
N GLY A 263 12.61 9.57 -21.20
CA GLY A 263 12.54 10.69 -22.14
C GLY A 263 12.67 12.06 -21.45
N ASP A 264 12.70 13.13 -22.25
CA ASP A 264 12.84 14.51 -21.75
C ASP A 264 11.65 14.95 -20.87
N ASP A 265 10.50 14.29 -21.01
CA ASP A 265 9.31 14.51 -20.20
C ASP A 265 9.25 13.62 -18.95
N ALA A 266 10.37 13.05 -18.50
CA ALA A 266 10.43 12.14 -17.35
C ALA A 266 9.85 12.73 -16.06
N ASP A 267 9.97 14.04 -15.84
CA ASP A 267 9.39 14.68 -14.64
C ASP A 267 7.93 15.14 -14.83
N ASN A 268 7.38 14.99 -16.04
CA ASN A 268 6.01 15.37 -16.34
C ASN A 268 5.05 14.19 -16.08
N PHE A 269 3.84 14.51 -15.61
CA PHE A 269 2.76 13.55 -15.56
C PHE A 269 2.18 13.30 -16.95
N ASN A 270 2.46 12.13 -17.52
CA ASN A 270 1.97 11.72 -18.83
C ASN A 270 1.51 10.24 -18.83
N PRO A 271 0.24 9.98 -18.43
CA PRO A 271 -0.32 8.63 -18.44
C PRO A 271 -0.35 7.92 -19.80
N GLU A 272 -0.40 8.65 -20.93
CA GLU A 272 -0.42 8.06 -22.29
C GLU A 272 0.80 7.17 -22.56
N ARG A 273 1.90 7.38 -21.83
CA ARG A 273 3.10 6.53 -21.90
C ARG A 273 2.79 5.05 -21.64
N PHE A 274 1.76 4.76 -20.86
CA PHE A 274 1.32 3.41 -20.50
C PHE A 274 0.15 2.89 -21.36
N SER A 275 -0.24 3.60 -22.44
CA SER A 275 -1.37 3.20 -23.31
C SER A 275 -1.22 1.82 -23.95
N GLU A 276 0.01 1.45 -24.29
CA GLU A 276 0.37 0.13 -24.84
C GLU A 276 0.95 -0.82 -23.76
N GLY A 277 0.79 -0.46 -22.48
CA GLY A 277 1.26 -1.23 -21.33
C GLY A 277 2.73 -0.97 -20.94
N VAL A 278 3.12 -1.53 -19.79
CA VAL A 278 4.44 -1.30 -19.16
C VAL A 278 5.60 -1.69 -20.07
N LEU A 279 5.50 -2.82 -20.79
CA LEU A 279 6.58 -3.30 -21.65
C LEU A 279 6.95 -2.31 -22.75
N LYS A 280 5.93 -1.65 -23.34
CA LYS A 280 6.14 -0.61 -24.35
C LYS A 280 6.66 0.67 -23.71
N ALA A 281 6.09 1.07 -22.58
CA ALA A 281 6.51 2.27 -21.83
C ALA A 281 8.00 2.24 -21.46
N THR A 282 8.55 1.05 -21.16
CA THR A 282 9.96 0.88 -20.76
C THR A 282 10.88 0.45 -21.91
N ASN A 283 10.38 0.35 -23.15
CA ASN A 283 11.12 -0.19 -24.30
C ASN A 283 11.75 -1.57 -24.01
N GLY A 284 11.03 -2.44 -23.29
CA GLY A 284 11.51 -3.77 -22.91
C GLY A 284 12.55 -3.81 -21.79
N ARG A 285 12.91 -2.67 -21.19
CA ARG A 285 13.87 -2.58 -20.08
C ARG A 285 13.18 -2.76 -18.73
N VAL A 286 13.92 -3.21 -17.73
CA VAL A 286 13.47 -3.23 -16.33
C VAL A 286 13.73 -1.86 -15.70
N SER A 287 13.03 -0.83 -16.17
CA SER A 287 13.11 0.55 -15.66
C SER A 287 11.87 0.99 -14.87
N PHE A 288 10.84 0.14 -14.82
CA PHE A 288 9.63 0.33 -14.02
C PHE A 288 9.40 -0.86 -13.10
N PHE A 289 9.55 -0.65 -11.79
CA PHE A 289 9.47 -1.69 -10.77
C PHE A 289 8.96 -1.14 -9.41
N PRO A 290 7.81 -0.44 -9.40
CA PRO A 290 7.26 0.11 -8.14
C PRO A 290 6.88 -0.97 -7.12
N PHE A 291 6.67 -2.21 -7.58
CA PHE A 291 6.39 -3.39 -6.76
C PHE A 291 7.63 -4.28 -6.56
N GLY A 292 8.82 -3.79 -6.89
CA GLY A 292 10.04 -4.60 -6.94
C GLY A 292 10.10 -5.54 -8.15
N TRP A 293 10.98 -6.53 -8.07
CA TRP A 293 11.23 -7.48 -9.16
C TRP A 293 11.81 -8.80 -8.64
N GLY A 294 11.66 -9.86 -9.44
CA GLY A 294 12.24 -11.19 -9.17
C GLY A 294 11.59 -11.91 -7.99
N PRO A 295 12.33 -12.77 -7.26
CA PRO A 295 11.79 -13.58 -6.17
C PRO A 295 11.23 -12.78 -4.97
N ARG A 296 11.51 -11.48 -4.91
CA ARG A 296 11.04 -10.57 -3.86
C ARG A 296 10.10 -9.50 -4.42
N VAL A 297 9.41 -9.80 -5.52
CA VAL A 297 8.31 -8.97 -6.03
C VAL A 297 7.17 -8.92 -5.01
N CYS A 298 6.51 -7.77 -4.90
CA CYS A 298 5.42 -7.56 -3.97
C CYS A 298 4.25 -8.51 -4.28
N ILE A 299 3.94 -9.40 -3.33
CA ILE A 299 2.81 -10.33 -3.43
C ILE A 299 1.45 -9.59 -3.42
N GLY A 300 1.41 -8.39 -2.85
CA GLY A 300 0.22 -7.54 -2.74
C GLY A 300 -0.06 -6.68 -3.99
N GLN A 301 0.71 -6.79 -5.07
CA GLN A 301 0.57 -5.93 -6.26
C GLN A 301 -0.86 -5.92 -6.82
N ASN A 302 -1.46 -7.10 -7.03
CA ASN A 302 -2.81 -7.20 -7.57
C ASN A 302 -3.86 -6.68 -6.59
N PHE A 303 -3.69 -6.94 -5.29
CA PHE A 303 -4.56 -6.44 -4.24
C PHE A 303 -4.57 -4.90 -4.24
N SER A 304 -3.38 -4.28 -4.17
CA SER A 304 -3.21 -2.82 -4.13
C SER A 304 -3.77 -2.14 -5.38
N MET A 305 -3.53 -2.70 -6.57
CA MET A 305 -4.06 -2.14 -7.81
C MET A 305 -5.58 -2.24 -7.91
N LEU A 306 -6.18 -3.33 -7.45
CA LEU A 306 -7.64 -3.48 -7.44
C LEU A 306 -8.30 -2.56 -6.40
N GLU A 307 -7.72 -2.48 -5.21
CA GLU A 307 -8.13 -1.56 -4.15
C GLU A 307 -8.08 -0.10 -4.64
N ALA A 308 -6.94 0.31 -5.21
CA ALA A 308 -6.77 1.68 -5.70
C ALA A 308 -7.74 2.02 -6.83
N LYS A 309 -7.97 1.08 -7.77
CA LYS A 309 -8.96 1.24 -8.84
C LYS A 309 -10.37 1.38 -8.30
N MET A 310 -10.77 0.55 -7.34
CA MET A 310 -12.11 0.61 -6.72
C MET A 310 -12.31 1.97 -6.05
N ALA A 311 -11.38 2.35 -5.17
CA ALA A 311 -11.46 3.61 -4.42
C ALA A 311 -11.52 4.81 -5.36
N LEU A 312 -10.59 4.90 -6.32
CA LEU A 312 -10.56 6.02 -7.25
C LEU A 312 -11.82 6.08 -8.14
N SER A 313 -12.32 4.93 -8.61
CA SER A 313 -13.55 4.89 -9.42
C SER A 313 -14.74 5.41 -8.63
N MET A 314 -14.92 4.94 -7.39
CA MET A 314 -16.02 5.39 -6.53
C MET A 314 -15.90 6.88 -6.18
N ILE A 315 -14.68 7.38 -5.92
CA ILE A 315 -14.47 8.82 -5.70
C ILE A 315 -14.84 9.62 -6.95
N LEU A 316 -14.41 9.21 -8.14
CA LEU A 316 -14.68 9.91 -9.39
C LEU A 316 -16.16 9.90 -9.81
N GLN A 317 -16.93 8.88 -9.40
CA GLN A 317 -18.39 8.82 -9.60
C GLN A 317 -19.13 9.90 -8.81
N HIS A 318 -18.66 10.25 -7.61
CA HIS A 318 -19.40 11.09 -6.67
C HIS A 318 -18.83 12.51 -6.54
N PHE A 319 -17.54 12.67 -6.82
CA PHE A 319 -16.82 13.92 -6.55
C PHE A 319 -15.97 14.38 -7.74
N THR A 320 -15.80 15.70 -7.80
CA THR A 320 -14.66 16.34 -8.45
C THR A 320 -13.83 17.04 -7.38
N PHE A 321 -12.53 17.15 -7.62
CA PHE A 321 -11.64 17.69 -6.61
C PHE A 321 -10.51 18.51 -7.23
N GLU A 322 -10.10 19.56 -6.51
CA GLU A 322 -9.03 20.49 -6.90
C GLU A 322 -8.09 20.76 -5.71
N LEU A 323 -6.84 21.14 -5.97
CA LEU A 323 -5.90 21.46 -4.89
C LEU A 323 -6.43 22.62 -4.04
N SER A 324 -6.40 22.45 -2.72
CA SER A 324 -6.66 23.57 -1.83
C SER A 324 -5.48 24.55 -1.85
N PRO A 325 -5.71 25.87 -1.72
CA PRO A 325 -4.66 26.83 -1.40
C PRO A 325 -3.85 26.50 -0.13
N ALA A 326 -4.40 25.69 0.78
CA ALA A 326 -3.71 25.19 1.98
C ALA A 326 -2.71 24.06 1.68
N TYR A 327 -2.73 23.49 0.47
CA TYR A 327 -1.81 22.43 0.09
C TYR A 327 -0.37 22.92 0.00
N ALA A 328 0.54 22.26 0.71
CA ALA A 328 1.98 22.51 0.62
C ALA A 328 2.69 21.24 0.10
N HIS A 329 3.16 21.29 -1.15
CA HIS A 329 3.85 20.17 -1.77
C HIS A 329 5.21 19.91 -1.11
N ALA A 330 5.27 18.88 -0.26
CA ALA A 330 6.48 18.46 0.43
C ALA A 330 6.49 16.93 0.64
N PRO A 331 6.86 16.14 -0.38
CA PRO A 331 7.09 14.72 -0.21
C PRO A 331 8.22 14.47 0.79
N VAL A 332 8.03 13.53 1.72
CA VAL A 332 9.04 13.12 2.70
C VAL A 332 9.12 11.60 2.75
N SER A 333 10.34 11.06 2.74
CA SER A 333 10.55 9.63 2.92
C SER A 333 10.62 9.29 4.41
N VAL A 334 9.68 8.49 4.89
CA VAL A 334 9.77 7.81 6.19
C VAL A 334 10.18 6.35 5.91
N LEU A 335 9.21 5.45 5.84
CA LEU A 335 9.37 4.14 5.17
C LEU A 335 8.72 4.16 3.78
N THR A 336 7.68 4.99 3.62
CA THR A 336 7.06 5.33 2.35
C THR A 336 7.21 6.82 2.04
N LEU A 337 6.98 7.21 0.78
CA LEU A 337 6.96 8.61 0.33
C LEU A 337 5.64 9.28 0.71
N GLN A 338 5.62 10.06 1.79
CA GLN A 338 4.39 10.62 2.38
C GLN A 338 4.27 12.14 2.14
N PRO A 339 3.04 12.71 2.12
CA PRO A 339 2.86 14.15 2.10
C PRO A 339 3.11 14.72 3.52
N ARG A 340 4.23 15.42 3.71
CA ARG A 340 4.68 15.91 5.05
C ARG A 340 3.63 16.75 5.78
N TYR A 341 2.85 17.54 5.04
CA TYR A 341 1.86 18.48 5.57
C TYR A 341 0.42 18.05 5.22
N GLY A 342 0.20 16.78 4.92
CA GLY A 342 -1.08 16.28 4.42
C GLY A 342 -1.34 16.67 2.96
N ALA A 343 -2.51 16.29 2.46
CA ALA A 343 -2.94 16.50 1.09
C ALA A 343 -4.31 17.20 1.07
N HIS A 344 -4.28 18.52 1.25
CA HIS A 344 -5.48 19.35 1.31
C HIS A 344 -6.07 19.56 -0.09
N VAL A 345 -7.34 19.19 -0.26
CA VAL A 345 -8.11 19.39 -1.50
C VAL A 345 -9.47 19.99 -1.18
N ILE A 346 -10.05 20.66 -2.18
CA ILE A 346 -11.46 21.05 -2.17
C ILE A 346 -12.23 19.97 -2.92
N LEU A 347 -13.03 19.18 -2.19
CA LEU A 347 -13.99 18.24 -2.75
C LEU A 347 -15.26 19.00 -3.14
N ARG A 348 -15.83 18.67 -4.30
CA ARG A 348 -17.13 19.15 -4.75
C ARG A 348 -18.00 17.97 -5.11
N LYS A 349 -19.18 17.88 -4.49
CA LYS A 349 -20.16 16.82 -4.79
C LYS A 349 -20.71 17.03 -6.18
N LEU A 350 -20.72 15.97 -6.99
CA LEU A 350 -21.36 16.02 -8.30
C LEU A 350 -22.88 15.98 -8.12
N GLN A 351 -23.60 16.84 -8.85
CA GLN A 351 -25.05 16.70 -8.98
C GLN A 351 -25.31 15.57 -9.97
N VAL A 352 -25.76 14.43 -9.45
CA VAL A 352 -25.88 13.17 -10.16
C VAL A 352 -27.30 12.93 -10.65
#